data_AF-A0A1M6VI06-F1
#
_entry.id   AF-A0A1M6VI06-F1
#
_cell.length_a   1.000
_cell.length_b   1.000
_cell.length_c   1.000
_cell.angle_alpha   90.00
_cell.angle_beta   90.00
_cell.angle_gamma   90.00
#
_symmetry.space_group_name_H-M   'P 1'
#
loop_
_entity.id
_entity.type
_entity.pdbx_description
1 polymer ?
#
loop_
_entity_poly.entity_id
_entity_poly.type
_entity_poly.pdbx_seq_one_letter_code
_entity_poly.pdbx_strand_id
1 'polypeptide(L)'
;MNNGTYKGQQILSPESVQAMFNREWIYDDTKKNGSSYGGTILSYGLGIYQMDGNTTARFSRDTGIDLAGYTGEAFGLLSMLALRPGTKDGYVYIMNGEAVEEDDRSAGQFSNNYIWEETVGDAICRNVFAHK
;
A
#
# COMPACT_ATOMS: atom_id res chain seq x y z
N MET A 1 2.41 7.57 11.93
CA MET A 1 3.52 8.55 11.93
C MET A 1 3.58 9.40 13.20
N ASN A 2 2.55 10.18 13.56
CA ASN A 2 2.59 11.10 14.72
C ASN A 2 1.44 10.89 15.73
N ASN A 3 0.95 9.66 15.88
CA ASN A 3 -0.12 9.30 16.83
C ASN A 3 -1.32 10.27 16.82
N GLY A 4 -1.72 10.67 15.61
CA GLY A 4 -2.89 11.53 15.38
C GLY A 4 -2.67 13.03 15.62
N THR A 5 -1.43 13.47 15.87
CA THR A 5 -1.09 14.89 16.09
C THR A 5 -0.45 15.52 14.85
N TYR A 6 -0.91 16.72 14.50
CA TYR A 6 -0.33 17.55 13.45
C TYR A 6 -0.21 19.00 13.94
N LYS A 7 1.00 19.59 13.80
CA LYS A 7 1.31 20.96 14.26
C LYS A 7 0.92 21.24 15.73
N GLY A 8 1.12 20.25 16.60
CA GLY A 8 0.80 20.35 18.03
C GLY A 8 -0.68 20.19 18.37
N GLN A 9 -1.56 20.03 17.37
CA GLN A 9 -2.98 19.76 17.58
C GLN A 9 -3.29 18.28 17.37
N GLN A 10 -3.98 17.68 18.33
CA GLN A 10 -4.47 16.31 18.21
C GLN A 10 -5.73 16.28 17.32
N ILE A 11 -5.67 15.56 16.21
CA ILE A 11 -6.77 15.34 15.26
C ILE A 11 -7.44 14.00 15.53
N LEU A 12 -6.64 12.97 15.84
CA LEU A 12 -7.10 11.64 16.23
C LEU A 12 -6.39 11.22 17.53
N SER A 13 -7.02 10.39 18.35
CA SER A 13 -6.33 9.79 19.49
C SER A 13 -5.29 8.76 19.00
N PRO A 14 -4.21 8.50 19.77
CA PRO A 14 -3.26 7.45 19.45
C PRO A 14 -3.92 6.08 19.29
N GLU A 15 -4.93 5.79 20.12
CA GLU A 15 -5.69 4.54 20.11
C GLU A 15 -6.53 4.42 18.83
N SER A 16 -7.17 5.51 18.37
CA SER A 16 -7.86 5.51 17.08
C SER A 16 -6.90 5.28 15.92
N VAL A 17 -5.72 5.92 15.94
CA VAL A 17 -4.70 5.67 14.90
C VAL A 17 -4.27 4.21 14.93
N GLN A 18 -4.00 3.64 16.10
CA GLN A 18 -3.63 2.23 16.22
C GLN A 18 -4.74 1.32 15.68
N ALA A 19 -6.00 1.57 16.03
CA ALA A 19 -7.14 0.81 15.53
C ALA A 19 -7.26 0.85 14.00
N MET A 20 -6.97 2.00 13.36
CA MET A 20 -6.97 2.08 11.90
C MET A 20 -5.92 1.21 11.22
N PHE A 21 -4.75 1.02 11.85
CA PHE A 21 -3.67 0.17 11.31
C PHE A 21 -3.77 -1.30 11.73
N ASN A 22 -4.60 -1.64 12.72
CA ASN A 22 -4.86 -3.02 13.09
C ASN A 22 -5.51 -3.76 11.93
N ARG A 23 -5.12 -5.02 11.71
CA ARG A 23 -5.71 -5.88 10.69
C ARG A 23 -7.04 -6.42 11.21
N GLU A 24 -8.14 -5.82 10.77
CA GLU A 24 -9.50 -6.28 11.06
C GLU A 24 -9.91 -7.45 10.16
N TRP A 25 -9.33 -7.50 8.96
CA TRP A 25 -9.49 -8.59 8.01
C TRP A 25 -8.12 -9.06 7.51
N ILE A 26 -7.95 -10.38 7.39
CA ILE A 26 -6.78 -11.04 6.80
C ILE A 26 -7.32 -12.10 5.85
N TYR A 27 -6.84 -12.11 4.61
CA TYR A 27 -7.26 -13.09 3.62
C TYR A 27 -6.84 -14.50 4.04
N ASP A 28 -7.79 -15.43 4.02
CA ASP A 28 -7.60 -16.85 4.27
C ASP A 28 -7.92 -17.60 2.98
N ASP A 29 -6.88 -18.08 2.30
CA ASP A 29 -7.01 -18.76 1.01
C ASP A 29 -7.82 -20.07 1.11
N THR A 30 -7.80 -20.73 2.28
CA THR A 30 -8.55 -21.98 2.48
C THR A 30 -10.04 -21.67 2.61
N LYS A 31 -10.40 -20.60 3.32
CA LYS A 31 -11.79 -20.22 3.57
C LYS A 31 -12.38 -19.30 2.50
N LYS A 32 -11.54 -18.70 1.65
CA LYS A 32 -11.92 -17.67 0.66
C LYS A 32 -12.79 -16.59 1.31
N ASN A 33 -12.34 -16.06 2.44
CA ASN A 33 -13.10 -15.17 3.33
C ASN A 33 -13.27 -13.71 2.80
N GLY A 34 -13.30 -13.53 1.48
CA GLY A 34 -13.40 -12.23 0.83
C GLY A 34 -12.74 -12.20 -0.54
N SER A 35 -12.70 -11.02 -1.15
CA SER A 35 -11.92 -10.75 -2.35
C SER A 35 -10.55 -10.22 -1.97
N SER A 36 -9.50 -10.75 -2.58
CA SER A 36 -8.14 -10.21 -2.46
C SER A 36 -7.78 -9.21 -3.56
N TYR A 37 -8.74 -8.84 -4.41
CA TYR A 37 -8.52 -8.02 -5.60
C TYR A 37 -7.38 -8.56 -6.48
N GLY A 38 -7.45 -9.86 -6.79
CA GLY A 38 -6.39 -10.52 -7.55
C GLY A 38 -5.09 -10.70 -6.77
N GLY A 39 -5.07 -10.50 -5.45
CA GLY A 39 -3.87 -10.67 -4.61
C GLY A 39 -3.14 -9.37 -4.27
N THR A 40 -3.71 -8.20 -4.60
CA THR A 40 -3.18 -6.87 -4.27
C THR A 40 -3.57 -6.42 -2.85
N ILE A 41 -4.65 -6.98 -2.29
CA ILE A 41 -5.14 -6.66 -0.95
C ILE A 41 -5.32 -7.95 -0.15
N LEU A 42 -4.41 -8.21 0.79
CA LEU A 42 -4.40 -9.44 1.61
C LEU A 42 -4.73 -9.20 3.08
N SER A 43 -4.71 -7.95 3.53
CA SER A 43 -5.25 -7.58 4.85
C SER A 43 -5.71 -6.13 4.86
N TYR A 44 -6.68 -5.84 5.72
CA TYR A 44 -7.40 -4.57 5.74
C TYR A 44 -7.74 -4.17 7.19
N GLY A 45 -7.47 -2.93 7.55
CA GLY A 45 -7.86 -2.32 8.83
C GLY A 45 -9.06 -1.38 8.72
N LEU A 46 -9.17 -0.38 9.58
CA LEU A 46 -10.24 0.61 9.46
C LEU A 46 -9.86 1.67 8.42
N GLY A 47 -10.17 1.40 7.16
CA GLY A 47 -9.95 2.30 6.02
C GLY A 47 -8.53 2.32 5.45
N ILE A 48 -7.63 1.50 5.97
CA ILE A 48 -6.23 1.39 5.52
C ILE A 48 -5.94 -0.09 5.29
N TYR A 49 -5.35 -0.45 4.15
CA TYR A 49 -4.89 -1.82 3.92
C TYR A 49 -3.37 -1.95 4.07
N GLN A 50 -2.93 -3.17 4.37
CA GLN A 50 -1.52 -3.49 4.56
C GLN A 50 -1.00 -4.24 3.32
N MET A 51 0.19 -3.84 2.89
CA MET A 51 0.91 -4.39 1.75
C MET A 51 2.17 -5.06 2.29
N ASP A 52 2.05 -6.35 2.57
CA ASP A 52 3.12 -7.13 3.19
C ASP A 52 4.21 -7.41 2.16
N GLY A 53 5.46 -7.05 2.50
CA GLY A 53 6.59 -7.02 1.57
C GLY A 53 7.01 -8.39 1.01
N ASN A 54 6.50 -9.49 1.58
CA ASN A 54 6.81 -10.86 1.18
C ASN A 54 5.63 -11.58 0.49
N THR A 55 4.65 -10.82 0.00
CA THR A 55 3.43 -11.38 -0.60
C THR A 55 3.25 -10.94 -2.05
N THR A 56 2.14 -11.33 -2.68
CA THR A 56 1.72 -10.84 -3.99
C THR A 56 1.35 -9.35 -3.99
N ALA A 57 1.11 -8.74 -2.82
CA ALA A 57 0.80 -7.32 -2.68
C ALA A 57 2.05 -6.42 -2.54
N ARG A 58 3.26 -7.00 -2.63
CA ARG A 58 4.51 -6.27 -2.35
C ARG A 58 4.82 -5.21 -3.40
N PHE A 59 5.45 -4.14 -2.95
CA PHE A 59 5.88 -3.02 -3.80
C PHE A 59 7.39 -2.92 -3.99
N SER A 60 8.16 -3.82 -3.39
CA SER A 60 9.61 -3.84 -3.51
C SER A 60 10.04 -5.21 -4.01
N ARG A 61 10.80 -5.22 -5.10
CA ARG A 61 11.19 -6.46 -5.79
C ARG A 61 12.14 -7.30 -4.94
N ASP A 62 13.17 -6.65 -4.40
CA ASP A 62 14.34 -7.32 -3.83
C ASP A 62 14.39 -7.25 -2.30
N THR A 63 13.53 -6.44 -1.68
CA THR A 63 13.53 -6.22 -0.22
C THR A 63 12.12 -6.32 0.33
N GLY A 64 11.89 -7.13 1.37
CA GLY A 64 10.60 -7.26 2.04
C GLY A 64 10.25 -6.01 2.86
N ILE A 65 9.74 -4.98 2.19
CA ILE A 65 9.32 -3.72 2.81
C ILE A 65 7.81 -3.76 3.01
N ASP A 66 7.38 -3.74 4.27
CA ASP A 66 5.97 -3.61 4.62
C ASP A 66 5.50 -2.16 4.51
N LEU A 67 4.36 -1.97 3.85
CA LEU A 67 3.68 -0.69 3.73
C LEU A 67 2.24 -0.80 4.26
N ALA A 68 1.67 0.32 4.67
CA ALA A 68 0.25 0.46 4.95
C ALA A 68 -0.26 1.78 4.39
N GLY A 69 -1.44 1.74 3.76
CA GLY A 69 -1.92 2.88 2.99
C GLY A 69 -3.16 2.60 2.18
N TYR A 70 -3.28 3.35 1.09
CA TYR A 70 -4.36 3.22 0.13
C TYR A 70 -3.89 3.65 -1.26
N THR A 71 -4.26 2.88 -2.27
CA THR A 71 -4.19 3.25 -3.68
C THR A 71 -5.52 3.84 -4.10
N GLY A 72 -5.49 4.86 -4.93
CA GLY A 72 -6.66 5.59 -5.39
C GLY A 72 -6.66 5.64 -6.91
N GLU A 73 -7.70 5.06 -7.49
CA GLU A 73 -7.97 5.07 -8.92
C GLU A 73 -9.38 5.62 -9.14
N ALA A 74 -9.49 6.78 -9.80
CA ALA A 74 -10.80 7.37 -10.09
C ALA A 74 -10.72 8.41 -11.21
N PHE A 75 -11.49 8.22 -12.29
CA PHE A 75 -11.67 9.23 -13.35
C PHE A 75 -10.35 9.81 -13.91
N GLY A 76 -9.33 8.96 -14.08
CA GLY A 76 -8.00 9.36 -14.57
C GLY A 76 -7.01 9.79 -13.48
N LEU A 77 -7.42 9.84 -12.21
CA LEU A 77 -6.51 9.91 -11.06
C LEU A 77 -5.91 8.54 -10.79
N LEU A 78 -4.59 8.47 -10.70
CA LEU A 78 -3.84 7.34 -10.16
C LEU A 78 -2.98 7.85 -9.01
N SER A 79 -3.17 7.31 -7.82
CA SER A 79 -2.54 7.84 -6.61
C SER A 79 -2.28 6.77 -5.58
N MET A 80 -1.35 7.07 -4.68
CA MET A 80 -1.13 6.25 -3.50
C MET A 80 -0.63 7.11 -2.37
N LEU A 81 -1.12 6.83 -1.17
CA LEU A 81 -0.50 7.25 0.07
C LEU A 81 -0.04 5.99 0.80
N ALA A 82 1.27 5.91 1.05
CA ALA A 82 1.88 4.77 1.72
C ALA A 82 2.78 5.21 2.88
N LEU A 83 2.72 4.44 3.96
CA LEU A 83 3.52 4.64 5.16
C LEU A 83 4.26 3.34 5.48
N ARG A 84 5.48 3.44 6.01
CA ARG A 84 6.17 2.30 6.62
C ARG A 84 5.75 2.19 8.09
N PRO A 85 5.01 1.14 8.50
CA PRO A 85 4.57 0.98 9.89
C PRO A 85 5.76 1.01 10.87
N GLY A 86 5.54 1.56 12.06
CA GLY A 86 6.60 1.69 13.09
C GLY A 86 7.67 2.75 12.80
N THR A 87 7.67 3.35 11.61
CA THR A 87 8.62 4.40 11.24
C THR A 87 7.92 5.77 11.08
N LYS A 88 8.71 6.79 10.71
CA LYS A 88 8.19 8.08 10.22
C LYS A 88 8.41 8.28 8.72
N ASP A 89 8.67 7.19 8.01
CA ASP A 89 8.91 7.19 6.58
C ASP A 89 7.58 6.87 5.84
N GLY A 90 7.40 7.49 4.68
CA GLY A 90 6.23 7.32 3.83
C GLY A 90 6.36 8.13 2.55
N TYR A 91 5.49 7.87 1.59
CA TYR A 91 5.43 8.61 0.33
C TYR A 91 3.99 8.80 -0.13
N VAL A 92 3.84 9.75 -1.04
CA VAL A 92 2.62 9.96 -1.82
C VAL A 92 3.00 10.14 -3.28
N TYR A 93 2.25 9.54 -4.19
CA TYR A 93 2.24 9.96 -5.59
C TYR A 93 0.82 10.28 -6.02
N ILE A 94 0.73 11.21 -6.96
CA ILE A 94 -0.50 11.64 -7.61
C ILE A 94 -0.13 11.88 -9.07
N MET A 95 -0.70 11.09 -9.96
CA MET A 95 -0.45 11.17 -11.40
C MET A 95 -1.74 10.98 -12.19
N ASN A 96 -1.65 11.21 -13.51
CA ASN A 96 -2.75 11.05 -14.43
C ASN A 96 -2.41 10.06 -15.55
N GLY A 97 -3.28 9.05 -15.70
CA GLY A 97 -3.18 8.06 -16.77
C GLY A 97 -1.99 7.11 -16.67
N GLU A 98 -2.06 6.06 -17.47
CA GLU A 98 -1.09 4.99 -17.56
C GLU A 98 -0.68 4.78 -19.02
N ALA A 99 0.51 4.21 -19.24
CA ALA A 99 1.03 4.00 -20.59
C ALA A 99 0.38 2.80 -21.32
N VAL A 100 -0.20 1.87 -20.56
CA VAL A 100 -0.79 0.62 -21.02
C VAL A 100 -2.13 0.47 -20.34
N GLU A 101 -3.16 0.09 -21.09
CA GLU A 101 -4.50 -0.21 -20.57
C GLU A 101 -4.49 -1.38 -19.59
N GLU A 102 -5.38 -1.34 -18.59
CA GLU A 102 -5.57 -2.37 -17.55
C GLU A 102 -6.10 -3.73 -18.09
N ASP A 103 -5.30 -4.39 -18.91
CA ASP A 103 -5.49 -5.77 -19.36
C ASP A 103 -4.25 -6.63 -19.06
N ASP A 104 -4.16 -7.82 -19.66
CA ASP A 104 -3.03 -8.74 -19.45
C ASP A 104 -1.64 -8.10 -19.69
N ARG A 105 -1.55 -7.05 -20.51
CA ARG A 105 -0.30 -6.31 -20.78
C ARG A 105 0.13 -5.43 -19.60
N SER A 106 -0.81 -5.08 -18.72
CA SER A 106 -0.58 -4.27 -17.53
C SER A 106 -0.22 -5.08 -16.30
N ALA A 107 -0.16 -6.42 -16.37
CA ALA A 107 0.17 -7.25 -15.22
C ALA A 107 1.60 -6.98 -14.69
N GLY A 108 1.74 -6.93 -13.36
CA GLY A 108 3.02 -6.82 -12.67
C GLY A 108 3.96 -7.99 -12.99
N GLN A 109 5.26 -7.76 -12.81
CA GLN A 109 6.29 -8.79 -13.07
C GLN A 109 6.65 -9.59 -11.83
N PHE A 110 6.49 -9.02 -10.63
CA PHE A 110 6.85 -9.68 -9.37
C PHE A 110 5.75 -9.60 -8.32
N SER A 111 4.81 -8.68 -8.45
CA SER A 111 3.61 -8.58 -7.63
C SER A 111 2.35 -8.70 -8.51
N ASN A 112 1.18 -8.74 -7.88
CA ASN A 112 -0.10 -8.76 -8.57
C ASN A 112 -0.65 -7.35 -8.81
N ASN A 113 0.12 -6.30 -8.49
CA ASN A 113 -0.23 -4.93 -8.85
C ASN A 113 -0.05 -4.72 -10.36
N TYR A 114 -0.59 -3.63 -10.90
CA TYR A 114 -0.29 -3.25 -12.27
C TYR A 114 1.18 -2.88 -12.45
N ILE A 115 1.73 -3.08 -13.65
CA ILE A 115 3.14 -2.90 -13.97
C ILE A 115 3.62 -1.48 -13.70
N TRP A 116 2.77 -0.47 -13.95
CA TRP A 116 3.11 0.92 -13.67
C TRP A 116 3.18 1.17 -12.16
N GLU A 117 2.23 0.63 -11.39
CA GLU A 117 2.12 0.79 -9.95
C GLU A 117 3.26 0.06 -9.23
N GLU A 118 3.54 -1.17 -9.66
CA GLU A 118 4.71 -1.96 -9.27
C GLU A 118 6.01 -1.19 -9.55
N THR A 119 6.18 -0.63 -10.75
CA THR A 119 7.41 0.06 -11.15
C THR A 119 7.64 1.34 -10.35
N VAL A 120 6.60 2.16 -10.15
CA VAL A 120 6.70 3.41 -9.39
C VAL A 120 6.98 3.10 -7.92
N GLY A 121 6.23 2.20 -7.30
CA GLY A 121 6.43 1.85 -5.89
C GLY A 121 7.78 1.20 -5.63
N ASP A 122 8.27 0.35 -6.54
CA ASP A 122 9.58 -0.29 -6.43
C ASP A 122 10.73 0.71 -6.55
N ALA A 123 10.63 1.65 -7.51
CA ALA A 123 11.58 2.73 -7.64
C ALA A 123 11.66 3.56 -6.35
N ILE A 124 10.52 3.91 -5.74
CA ILE A 124 10.50 4.65 -4.48
C ILE A 124 11.09 3.80 -3.34
N CYS A 125 10.64 2.55 -3.18
CA CYS A 125 11.10 1.68 -2.11
C CYS A 125 12.63 1.47 -2.15
N ARG A 126 13.19 1.20 -3.33
CA ARG A 126 14.63 1.00 -3.50
C ARG A 126 15.44 2.25 -3.19
N ASN A 127 14.98 3.42 -3.62
CA ASN A 127 15.76 4.66 -3.48
C ASN A 127 15.56 5.38 -2.15
N VAL A 128 14.42 5.19 -1.48
CA VAL A 128 14.08 5.90 -0.24
C VAL A 128 14.20 5.02 1.00
N PHE A 129 13.87 3.73 0.90
CA PHE A 129 13.71 2.85 2.07
C PHE A 129 14.77 1.75 2.19
N ALA A 130 15.35 1.28 1.09
CA ALA A 130 16.34 0.19 1.11
C ALA A 130 17.76 0.62 1.52
N HIS A 131 18.02 1.92 1.69
CA HIS A 131 19.34 2.49 2.03
C HIS A 131 19.49 2.93 3.49
N LYS A 132 18.92 2.21 4.45
CA LYS A 132 19.14 2.45 5.89
C LYS A 132 19.56 1.18 6.62
#